data_AF-A0A959ERF7-F1
#
_entry.id   AF-A0A959ERF7-F1
#
_cell.length_a   1.000
_cell.length_b   1.000
_cell.length_c   1.000
_cell.angle_alpha   90.00
_cell.angle_beta   90.00
_cell.angle_gamma   90.00
#
_symmetry.space_group_name_H-M   'P 1'
#
loop_
_entity.id
_entity.type
_entity.pdbx_description
1 polymer ?
#
loop_
_entity_poly.entity_id
_entity_poly.type
_entity_poly.pdbx_seq_one_letter_code
_entity_poly.pdbx_strand_id
1 'polypeptide(L)'
;GVWQTRRVEFAPQWGAVAVLNFEWEKPALLFAYNFRLTGPMALPAVYDLDASGQPLPEPRPEHSPAFALHNLQITKTIPAWKCRIYGGMQNLFDYRQPVSPLTGFDDPTAAPGFSEHFDTAYAYSTLHGREFYLGLKWEFGGRE
;
A
#
# COMPACT_ATOMS: atom_id res chain seq x y z
N GLY A 1 -19.32 16.89 28.87
CA GLY A 1 -18.87 16.35 27.58
C GLY A 1 -18.97 14.85 27.64
N VAL A 2 -19.45 14.20 26.57
CA VAL A 2 -19.51 12.73 26.52
C VAL A 2 -18.11 12.24 26.21
N TRP A 3 -17.51 11.49 27.12
CA TRP A 3 -16.26 10.77 26.83
C TRP A 3 -16.58 9.66 25.84
N GLN A 4 -16.06 9.75 24.61
CA GLN A 4 -16.13 8.68 23.64
C GLN A 4 -14.78 7.95 23.61
N THR A 5 -14.81 6.64 23.84
CA THR A 5 -13.64 5.75 23.88
C THR A 5 -13.40 5.01 22.56
N ARG A 6 -14.03 5.46 21.46
CA ARG A 6 -13.91 4.80 20.15
C ARG A 6 -12.51 4.98 19.59
N ARG A 7 -11.94 3.91 19.02
CA ARG A 7 -10.67 4.00 18.30
C ARG A 7 -10.83 4.89 17.08
N VAL A 8 -9.80 5.67 16.78
CA VAL A 8 -9.75 6.47 15.56
C VAL A 8 -9.68 5.52 14.36
N GLU A 9 -10.58 5.70 13.41
CA GLU A 9 -10.61 4.92 12.17
C GLU A 9 -9.32 5.17 11.37
N PHE A 10 -8.84 4.15 10.66
CA PHE A 10 -7.61 4.16 9.87
C PHE A 10 -6.33 4.44 10.66
N ALA A 11 -6.37 4.37 12.00
CA ALA A 11 -5.19 4.44 12.86
C ALA A 11 -4.77 3.01 13.28
N PRO A 12 -3.64 2.49 12.77
CA PRO A 12 -3.11 1.19 13.20
C PRO A 12 -2.81 1.19 14.69
N GLN A 13 -3.16 0.11 15.38
CA GLN A 13 -2.85 -0.04 16.80
C GLN A 13 -1.34 -0.08 17.07
N TRP A 14 -0.58 -0.57 16.09
CA TRP A 14 0.87 -0.65 16.11
C TRP A 14 1.37 -0.73 14.67
N GLY A 15 2.65 -0.42 14.47
CA GLY A 15 3.33 -0.56 13.20
C GLY A 15 4.83 -0.76 13.41
N ALA A 16 5.48 -1.36 12.42
CA ALA A 16 6.93 -1.54 12.40
C ALA A 16 7.49 -1.22 11.03
N VAL A 17 8.68 -0.63 10.99
CA VAL A 17 9.43 -0.38 9.76
C VAL A 17 10.85 -0.88 9.97
N ALA A 18 11.36 -1.61 8.98
CA ALA A 18 12.77 -2.03 8.95
C ALA A 18 13.37 -1.71 7.59
N VAL A 19 14.61 -1.23 7.60
CA VAL A 19 15.39 -0.93 6.39
C VAL A 19 16.70 -1.68 6.50
N LEU A 20 17.03 -2.46 5.48
CA LEU A 20 18.27 -3.23 5.41
C LEU A 20 19.02 -2.82 4.15
N ASN A 21 20.24 -2.31 4.33
CA ASN A 21 21.15 -2.00 3.25
C ASN A 21 22.33 -2.95 3.31
N PHE A 22 22.59 -3.65 2.21
CA PHE A 22 23.73 -4.53 2.08
C PHE A 22 24.58 -4.09 0.89
N GLU A 23 25.81 -3.69 1.18
CA GLU A 23 26.78 -3.28 0.18
C GLU A 23 27.72 -4.44 -0.14
N TRP A 24 27.74 -4.82 -1.42
CA TRP A 24 28.69 -5.77 -1.95
C TRP A 24 29.75 -5.03 -2.76
N GLU A 25 30.87 -4.77 -2.12
CA GLU A 25 31.94 -3.88 -2.61
C GLU A 25 32.56 -4.35 -3.93
N LYS A 26 32.96 -5.63 -4.04
CA LYS A 26 33.65 -6.16 -5.23
C LYS A 26 32.88 -5.94 -6.54
N PRO A 27 31.58 -6.29 -6.63
CA PRO A 27 30.77 -5.95 -7.77
C PRO A 27 30.13 -4.55 -7.68
N ALA A 28 30.46 -3.71 -6.70
CA ALA A 28 29.86 -2.39 -6.51
C ALA A 28 28.32 -2.40 -6.56
N LEU A 29 27.71 -3.38 -5.88
CA LEU A 29 26.27 -3.53 -5.77
C LEU A 29 25.79 -3.06 -4.39
N LEU A 30 24.63 -2.39 -4.36
CA LEU A 30 23.91 -2.07 -3.14
C LEU A 30 22.51 -2.69 -3.24
N PHE A 31 22.17 -3.51 -2.27
CA PHE A 31 20.83 -4.06 -2.07
C PHE A 31 20.16 -3.26 -0.96
N ALA A 32 19.06 -2.59 -1.28
CA ALA A 32 18.27 -1.81 -0.32
C ALA A 32 16.89 -2.43 -0.20
N TYR A 33 16.58 -2.97 0.98
CA TYR A 33 15.31 -3.61 1.29
C TYR A 33 14.56 -2.81 2.35
N ASN A 34 13.28 -2.55 2.09
CA ASN A 34 12.38 -1.86 3.00
C ASN A 34 11.20 -2.78 3.36
N PHE A 35 10.90 -2.85 4.64
CA PHE A 35 9.78 -3.60 5.19
C PHE A 35 8.91 -2.65 6.00
N ARG A 36 7.60 -2.70 5.77
CA ARG A 36 6.59 -2.01 6.59
C ARG A 36 5.54 -3.03 7.01
N LEU A 37 5.31 -3.15 8.30
CA LEU A 37 4.23 -3.93 8.89
C LEU A 37 3.23 -2.99 9.55
N THR A 38 1.97 -3.14 9.18
CA THR A 38 0.85 -2.38 9.70
C THR A 38 -0.05 -3.32 10.49
N GLY A 39 -0.26 -3.02 11.77
CA GLY A 39 -1.18 -3.77 12.60
C GLY A 39 -2.65 -3.50 12.26
N PRO A 40 -3.58 -4.23 12.88
CA PRO A 40 -5.01 -3.98 12.72
C PRO A 40 -5.37 -2.52 13.04
N MET A 41 -6.28 -1.94 12.27
CA MET A 41 -6.86 -0.62 12.52
C MET A 41 -8.38 -0.70 12.58
N ALA A 42 -9.03 0.27 13.22
CA ALA A 42 -10.49 0.39 13.15
C ALA A 42 -10.90 0.88 11.76
N LEU A 43 -11.99 0.35 11.22
CA LEU A 43 -12.57 0.70 9.92
C LEU A 43 -14.00 1.22 10.12
N PRO A 44 -14.51 2.05 9.20
CA PRO A 44 -15.91 2.45 9.21
C PRO A 44 -16.81 1.24 8.98
N ALA A 45 -17.98 1.25 9.60
CA ALA A 45 -19.04 0.30 9.28
C ALA A 45 -19.63 0.64 7.91
N VAL A 46 -19.38 -0.24 6.93
CA VAL A 46 -19.95 -0.13 5.57
C VAL A 46 -20.72 -1.42 5.27
N TYR A 47 -21.79 -1.29 4.49
CA TYR A 47 -22.72 -2.37 4.19
C TYR A 47 -22.76 -2.62 2.69
N ASP A 48 -22.48 -3.85 2.28
CA ASP A 48 -22.67 -4.26 0.89
C ASP A 48 -24.17 -4.34 0.55
N LEU A 49 -24.50 -4.28 -0.74
CA LEU A 49 -25.88 -4.34 -1.22
C LEU A 49 -26.23 -5.75 -1.70
N ASP A 50 -27.48 -6.13 -1.53
CA ASP A 50 -28.05 -7.32 -2.16
C ASP A 50 -28.42 -7.08 -3.63
N ALA A 51 -28.93 -8.11 -4.29
CA ALA A 51 -29.31 -8.06 -5.71
C ALA A 51 -30.49 -7.09 -6.01
N SER A 52 -31.17 -6.57 -4.98
CA SER A 52 -32.23 -5.59 -5.09
C SER A 52 -31.77 -4.16 -4.74
N GLY A 53 -30.48 -3.98 -4.45
CA GLY A 53 -29.91 -2.69 -4.02
C GLY A 53 -30.16 -2.36 -2.56
N GLN A 54 -30.62 -3.31 -1.74
CA GLN A 54 -30.82 -3.09 -0.30
C GLN A 54 -29.57 -3.43 0.50
N PRO A 55 -29.19 -2.63 1.52
CA PRO A 55 -28.05 -2.96 2.37
C PRO A 55 -28.22 -4.29 3.10
N LEU A 56 -27.15 -5.10 3.10
CA LEU A 56 -27.07 -6.31 3.88
C LEU A 56 -27.17 -6.00 5.38
N PRO A 57 -27.69 -6.92 6.20
CA PRO A 57 -27.86 -6.69 7.63
C PRO A 57 -26.54 -6.65 8.41
N GLU A 58 -25.48 -7.27 7.88
CA GLU A 58 -24.16 -7.33 8.51
C GLU A 58 -23.18 -6.40 7.79
N PRO A 59 -22.42 -5.56 8.52
CA PRO A 59 -21.39 -4.73 7.92
C PRO A 59 -20.17 -5.56 7.55
N ARG A 60 -19.32 -5.01 6.69
CA ARG A 60 -17.96 -5.53 6.49
C ARG A 60 -17.15 -5.47 7.81
N PRO A 61 -16.08 -6.25 7.97
CA PRO A 61 -15.28 -6.27 9.20
C PRO A 61 -14.80 -4.88 9.65
N GLU A 62 -15.23 -4.41 10.82
CA GLU A 62 -14.84 -3.10 11.37
C GLU A 62 -13.36 -3.01 11.80
N HIS A 63 -12.57 -4.05 11.53
CA HIS A 63 -11.14 -4.09 11.77
C HIS A 63 -10.38 -4.66 10.57
N SER A 64 -9.30 -3.97 10.17
CA SER A 64 -8.43 -4.48 9.13
C SER A 64 -7.63 -5.69 9.62
N PRO A 65 -7.28 -6.65 8.74
CA PRO A 65 -6.19 -7.57 9.04
C PRO A 65 -4.87 -6.79 9.17
N ALA A 66 -3.89 -7.37 9.86
CA ALA A 66 -2.51 -6.91 9.76
C ALA A 66 -1.96 -7.23 8.36
N PHE A 67 -1.12 -6.35 7.82
CA PHE A 67 -0.51 -6.55 6.50
C PHE A 67 0.90 -5.97 6.43
N ALA A 68 1.69 -6.50 5.49
CA ALA A 68 3.06 -6.06 5.29
C ALA A 68 3.34 -5.73 3.83
N LEU A 69 4.16 -4.71 3.62
CA LEU A 69 4.71 -4.35 2.31
C LEU A 69 6.23 -4.50 2.35
N HIS A 70 6.74 -5.06 1.26
CA HIS A 70 8.13 -5.42 1.10
C HIS A 70 8.63 -4.79 -0.20
N ASN A 71 9.66 -3.97 -0.14
CA ASN A 71 10.23 -3.32 -1.30
C ASN A 71 11.72 -3.65 -1.40
N LEU A 72 12.22 -3.87 -2.61
CA LEU A 72 13.62 -4.19 -2.86
C LEU A 72 14.14 -3.32 -4.00
N GLN A 73 15.30 -2.71 -3.80
CA GLN A 73 16.06 -2.03 -4.84
C GLN A 73 17.46 -2.62 -4.93
N ILE A 74 17.95 -2.78 -6.16
CA ILE A 74 19.33 -3.15 -6.45
C ILE A 74 19.95 -1.99 -7.23
N THR A 75 21.09 -1.52 -6.77
CA THR A 75 21.86 -0.45 -7.42
C THR A 75 23.24 -0.97 -7.78
N LYS A 76 23.62 -0.81 -9.04
CA LYS A 76 24.97 -1.06 -9.56
C LYS A 76 25.66 0.28 -9.78
N THR A 77 26.79 0.48 -9.10
CA THR A 77 27.66 1.63 -9.36
C THR A 77 28.69 1.25 -10.41
N ILE A 78 28.90 2.12 -11.41
CA ILE A 78 29.89 1.96 -12.47
C ILE A 78 30.82 3.18 -12.41
N PRO A 79 31.90 3.12 -11.60
CA PRO A 79 32.77 4.28 -11.37
C PRO A 79 33.41 4.83 -12.65
N ALA A 80 33.82 3.93 -13.56
CA ALA A 80 34.42 4.30 -14.85
C ALA A 80 33.54 5.23 -15.69
N TRP A 81 32.21 5.12 -15.55
CA TRP A 81 31.24 5.92 -16.29
C TRP A 81 30.57 7.00 -15.44
N LYS A 82 31.00 7.17 -14.17
CA LYS A 82 30.38 8.07 -13.18
C LYS A 82 28.85 7.93 -13.14
N CYS A 83 28.38 6.69 -13.24
CA CYS A 83 26.95 6.41 -13.30
C CYS A 83 26.54 5.29 -12.33
N ARG A 84 25.25 5.30 -11.98
CA ARG A 84 24.60 4.28 -11.17
C ARG A 84 23.33 3.84 -11.88
N ILE A 85 23.21 2.54 -12.14
CA ILE A 85 21.99 1.94 -12.67
C ILE A 85 21.29 1.30 -11.49
N TYR A 86 20.00 1.52 -11.36
CA TYR A 86 19.22 0.91 -10.29
C TYR A 86 17.88 0.43 -10.81
N GLY A 87 17.43 -0.68 -10.29
CA GLY A 87 16.10 -1.21 -10.53
C GLY A 87 15.54 -1.72 -9.23
N GLY A 88 14.21 -1.69 -9.12
CA GLY A 88 13.56 -2.14 -7.91
C GLY A 88 12.16 -2.66 -8.16
N MET A 89 11.65 -3.24 -7.11
CA MET A 89 10.33 -3.84 -7.04
C MET A 89 9.67 -3.33 -5.77
N GLN A 90 8.54 -2.66 -5.94
CA GLN A 90 7.66 -2.29 -4.84
C GLN A 90 6.63 -3.41 -4.67
N ASN A 91 6.24 -3.67 -3.42
CA ASN A 91 5.27 -4.71 -3.08
C ASN A 91 5.69 -6.09 -3.64
N LEU A 92 6.87 -6.56 -3.22
CA LEU A 92 7.56 -7.78 -3.66
C LEU A 92 6.65 -9.02 -3.68
N PHE A 93 5.73 -9.13 -2.72
CA PHE A 93 4.80 -10.26 -2.58
C PHE A 93 3.41 -9.99 -3.16
N ASP A 94 3.22 -8.88 -3.87
CA ASP A 94 1.98 -8.58 -4.59
C ASP A 94 0.74 -8.48 -3.68
N TYR A 95 0.94 -8.02 -2.43
CA TYR A 95 -0.15 -7.84 -1.47
C TYR A 95 -1.11 -6.78 -1.97
N ARG A 96 -2.41 -7.06 -1.91
CA ARG A 96 -3.47 -6.07 -2.14
C ARG A 96 -4.50 -6.22 -1.04
N GLN A 97 -5.20 -5.14 -0.76
CA GLN A 97 -6.43 -5.24 0.02
C GLN A 97 -7.36 -6.28 -0.65
N PRO A 98 -7.82 -7.33 0.07
CA PRO A 98 -8.57 -8.43 -0.53
C PRO A 98 -10.01 -8.06 -0.94
N VAL A 99 -10.53 -6.96 -0.41
CA VAL A 99 -11.90 -6.48 -0.67
C VAL A 99 -11.83 -5.11 -1.32
N SER A 100 -12.67 -4.85 -2.32
CA SER A 100 -12.78 -3.53 -2.95
C SER A 100 -13.08 -2.45 -1.91
N PRO A 101 -12.44 -1.28 -1.94
CA PRO A 101 -12.82 -0.17 -1.07
C PRO A 101 -14.17 0.43 -1.46
N LEU A 102 -14.63 0.17 -2.68
CA LEU A 102 -15.89 0.67 -3.20
C LEU A 102 -17.04 -0.20 -2.69
N THR A 103 -17.98 0.43 -2.02
CA THR A 103 -19.25 -0.15 -1.58
C THR A 103 -20.37 0.52 -2.38
N GLY A 104 -21.43 -0.22 -2.72
CA GLY A 104 -22.55 0.32 -3.51
C GLY A 104 -22.19 0.80 -4.93
N PHE A 105 -21.01 0.42 -5.46
CA PHE A 105 -20.58 0.86 -6.79
C PHE A 105 -21.48 0.33 -7.90
N ASP A 106 -21.87 -0.94 -7.83
CA ASP A 106 -22.67 -1.64 -8.85
C ASP A 106 -24.11 -1.89 -8.37
N ASP A 107 -24.68 -0.89 -7.71
CA ASP A 107 -26.09 -0.89 -7.28
C ASP A 107 -27.02 -0.99 -8.51
N PRO A 108 -27.95 -1.97 -8.57
CA PRO A 108 -28.87 -2.13 -9.69
C PRO A 108 -29.87 -0.97 -9.85
N THR A 109 -30.04 -0.12 -8.84
CA THR A 109 -31.02 0.98 -8.82
C THR A 109 -30.46 2.30 -9.33
N ALA A 110 -29.13 2.40 -9.54
CA ALA A 110 -28.46 3.62 -9.96
C ALA A 110 -27.40 3.36 -11.05
N ALA A 111 -26.88 4.42 -11.67
CA ALA A 111 -25.70 4.29 -12.52
C ALA A 111 -24.47 3.95 -11.65
N PRO A 112 -23.48 3.19 -12.16
CA PRO A 112 -22.33 2.78 -11.36
C PRO A 112 -21.60 3.96 -10.73
N GLY A 113 -21.42 3.93 -9.41
CA GLY A 113 -20.81 5.00 -8.60
C GLY A 113 -21.73 6.18 -8.25
N PHE A 114 -23.02 6.12 -8.58
CA PHE A 114 -24.02 7.15 -8.27
C PHE A 114 -25.16 6.63 -7.37
N SER A 115 -24.98 5.49 -6.71
CA SER A 115 -25.89 4.98 -5.68
C SER A 115 -25.89 5.90 -4.44
N GLU A 116 -27.02 5.96 -3.73
CA GLU A 116 -27.09 6.59 -2.40
C GLU A 116 -26.26 5.84 -1.34
N HIS A 117 -25.96 4.57 -1.59
CA HIS A 117 -25.11 3.73 -0.75
C HIS A 117 -23.65 3.67 -1.23
N PHE A 118 -23.27 4.49 -2.22
CA PHE A 118 -21.90 4.52 -2.72
C PHE A 118 -20.95 5.11 -1.67
N ASP A 119 -19.96 4.31 -1.25
CA ASP A 119 -18.93 4.71 -0.30
C ASP A 119 -17.54 4.24 -0.75
N THR A 120 -16.53 5.07 -0.51
CA THR A 120 -15.11 4.83 -0.83
C THR A 120 -14.22 4.81 0.41
N ALA A 121 -14.79 5.00 1.61
CA ALA A 121 -14.05 5.10 2.85
C ALA A 121 -13.31 3.82 3.22
N TYR A 122 -13.73 2.65 2.74
CA TYR A 122 -13.18 1.34 3.15
C TYR A 122 -11.78 1.01 2.55
N ALA A 123 -11.00 2.02 2.15
CA ALA A 123 -9.64 1.88 1.65
C ALA A 123 -8.62 1.90 2.80
N TYR A 124 -8.20 0.73 3.29
CA TYR A 124 -7.27 0.59 4.42
C TYR A 124 -5.87 0.11 4.02
N SER A 125 -5.67 -0.37 2.79
CA SER A 125 -4.36 -0.78 2.30
C SER A 125 -4.19 -0.54 0.79
N THR A 126 -3.04 -0.94 0.24
CA THR A 126 -2.73 -0.76 -1.18
C THR A 126 -3.73 -1.52 -2.07
N LEU A 127 -4.20 -0.83 -3.10
CA LEU A 127 -4.96 -1.42 -4.21
C LEU A 127 -4.04 -1.81 -5.36
N HIS A 128 -2.86 -1.19 -5.43
CA HIS A 128 -1.85 -1.49 -6.42
C HIS A 128 -1.05 -2.72 -5.98
N GLY A 129 -0.80 -3.59 -6.96
CA GLY A 129 0.02 -4.76 -6.79
C GLY A 129 1.51 -4.47 -6.80
N ARG A 130 2.27 -5.46 -7.25
CA ARG A 130 3.70 -5.40 -7.48
C ARG A 130 4.01 -4.51 -8.66
N GLU A 131 4.91 -3.54 -8.44
CA GLU A 131 5.36 -2.59 -9.45
C GLU A 131 6.88 -2.66 -9.60
N PHE A 132 7.35 -2.56 -10.84
CA PHE A 132 8.78 -2.58 -11.17
C PHE A 132 9.21 -1.21 -11.69
N TYR A 133 10.44 -0.82 -11.37
CA TYR A 133 11.04 0.40 -11.90
C TYR A 133 12.51 0.19 -12.24
N LEU A 134 13.00 1.01 -13.17
CA LEU A 134 14.40 1.07 -13.59
C LEU A 134 14.79 2.55 -13.71
N GLY A 135 16.00 2.89 -13.29
CA GLY A 135 16.54 4.24 -13.34
C GLY A 135 18.04 4.27 -13.59
N LEU A 136 18.50 5.39 -14.13
CA LEU A 136 19.89 5.71 -14.39
C LEU A 136 20.19 7.05 -13.72
N LYS A 137 21.21 7.09 -12.87
CA LYS A 137 21.78 8.33 -12.35
C LYS A 137 23.16 8.53 -12.98
N TRP A 138 23.37 9.68 -13.60
CA TRP A 138 24.67 10.09 -14.14
C TRP A 138 25.15 11.34 -13.41
N GLU A 139 26.42 11.36 -12.99
CA GLU A 139 27.03 12.52 -12.35
C GLU A 139 27.94 13.26 -13.35
N PHE A 140 27.50 14.45 -13.79
CA PHE A 140 28.28 15.32 -14.66
C PHE A 140 28.94 16.43 -13.84
N GLY A 141 30.27 16.54 -13.94
CA GLY A 141 31.07 17.58 -13.29
C GLY A 141 31.86 17.09 -12.08
N GLY A 142 33.16 16.90 -12.28
CA GLY A 142 34.15 17.11 -11.23
C GLY A 142 34.91 18.37 -11.63
N ARG A 143 34.82 19.43 -10.83
CA ARG A 143 35.89 20.44 -10.84
C ARG A 143 37.07 19.82 -10.11
N GLU A 144 38.23 19.95 -10.74
CA GLU A 144 39.56 19.52 -10.28
C GLU A 144 39.86 19.93 -8.84
#